data_AF-E1IEL8-F1
#
_entry.id   AF-E1IEL8-F1
#
_cell.length_a   1.000
_cell.length_b   1.000
_cell.length_c   1.000
_cell.angle_alpha   90.00
_cell.angle_beta   90.00
_cell.angle_gamma   90.00
#
_symmetry.space_group_name_H-M   'P 1'
#
loop_
_entity.id
_entity.type
_entity.pdbx_description
1 polymer ?
#
loop_
_entity_poly.entity_id
_entity_poly.type
_entity_poly.pdbx_seq_one_letter_code
_entity_poly.pdbx_strand_id
1 'polypeptide(L)'
;MLQKALTIARKTPDYVHARAKALGALALYLPSDLLSEALAAAQAIADPQCCANVLGALAPHLPPALLSDVFTAAQAIADESYRTEALEKLAPHLPLALLSDALAAAQAITDAGKRVKALGALAPHLPSEQQPAAYQQSLAAARAITDAQDRAKALKALAPHLPPEQQPAVYQQALAAARAIADGWSRAEVLQALVPHLQPKLLPVALAAARTIESEFYRAEALGALAPYLQSELLSVGIAVARSIADARYRAEALGMLAPHLPPEQQPAAYQQALAATRAIADGWSRAKALAVLAPHLPPDMLNAALADAQAITDAGKRVEALGALALHLPPEQQPAAYKQALAAARTLANEKSASALRELAPHLLPALLPDALAVARAITDATARARALEALAFHLPPEQQPAVYQQALAAARAITDATARARALADLAPYLPPDLLAEALDVAQAITDATARAKVLAVLAPHLPPEQQPAVYQQALVAACAIMDATARASVLTALPPHLLPEQQPAVYQQALVAARAITDATARAKALEALALHLPPEQQPAVYQQALVAARTIMIEYDRHGAMGALAPLLATTPANDYLFAPTVRTLAQHGRPAMLSDLAALSPWIIALSERLSQPTLPSDLAQSIVEVARCWR
;
A
#
# COMPACT_ATOMS: atom_id res chain seq x y z
N MET A 1 -37.22 -1.07 -18.85
CA MET A 1 -35.78 -1.35 -18.65
C MET A 1 -35.38 -1.22 -17.18
N LEU A 2 -35.80 -0.18 -16.48
CA LEU A 2 -35.50 0.05 -15.06
C LEU A 2 -35.89 -1.09 -14.11
N GLN A 3 -37.06 -1.71 -14.29
CA GLN A 3 -37.46 -2.86 -13.46
C GLN A 3 -36.59 -4.12 -13.70
N LYS A 4 -36.09 -4.30 -14.93
CA LYS A 4 -35.11 -5.36 -15.23
C LYS A 4 -33.76 -5.05 -14.56
N ALA A 5 -33.31 -3.79 -14.60
CA ALA A 5 -32.08 -3.36 -13.92
C ALA A 5 -32.18 -3.54 -12.40
N LEU A 6 -33.33 -3.20 -11.80
CA LEU A 6 -33.61 -3.42 -10.38
C LEU A 6 -33.64 -4.91 -10.02
N THR A 7 -34.25 -5.75 -10.87
CA THR A 7 -34.27 -7.22 -10.70
C THR A 7 -32.85 -7.80 -10.77
N ILE A 8 -32.01 -7.30 -11.68
CA ILE A 8 -30.61 -7.70 -11.79
C ILE A 8 -29.86 -7.29 -10.52
N ALA A 9 -29.97 -6.03 -10.09
CA ALA A 9 -29.34 -5.53 -8.87
C ALA A 9 -29.75 -6.35 -7.63
N ARG A 10 -31.01 -6.76 -7.52
CA ARG A 10 -31.51 -7.65 -6.44
C ARG A 10 -30.88 -9.04 -6.47
N LYS A 11 -30.63 -9.59 -7.66
CA LYS A 11 -30.18 -10.96 -7.88
C LYS A 11 -28.66 -11.12 -7.93
N THR A 12 -27.87 -10.03 -7.92
CA THR A 12 -26.40 -10.10 -7.91
C THR A 12 -25.92 -10.76 -6.60
N PRO A 13 -25.46 -12.03 -6.59
CA PRO A 13 -25.22 -12.78 -5.37
C PRO A 13 -23.85 -12.49 -4.74
N ASP A 14 -22.84 -12.16 -5.56
CA ASP A 14 -21.45 -12.36 -5.16
C ASP A 14 -20.76 -11.12 -4.55
N TYR A 15 -21.38 -9.94 -4.65
CA TYR A 15 -20.76 -8.71 -4.12
C TYR A 15 -21.81 -7.75 -3.56
N VAL A 16 -21.98 -7.77 -2.24
CA VAL A 16 -22.87 -6.86 -1.49
C VAL A 16 -22.61 -5.38 -1.83
N HIS A 17 -21.34 -5.02 -2.07
CA HIS A 17 -20.90 -3.70 -2.51
C HIS A 17 -21.37 -3.33 -3.92
N ALA A 18 -21.32 -4.27 -4.87
CA ALA A 18 -21.78 -4.04 -6.24
C ALA A 18 -23.30 -3.87 -6.29
N ARG A 19 -24.03 -4.66 -5.49
CA ARG A 19 -25.48 -4.52 -5.29
C ARG A 19 -25.83 -3.14 -4.71
N ALA A 20 -25.13 -2.71 -3.67
CA ALA A 20 -25.34 -1.40 -3.06
C ALA A 20 -25.09 -0.25 -4.05
N LYS A 21 -23.98 -0.31 -4.80
CA LYS A 21 -23.66 0.69 -5.82
C LYS A 21 -24.69 0.73 -6.96
N ALA A 22 -25.16 -0.43 -7.41
CA ALA A 22 -26.20 -0.53 -8.42
C ALA A 22 -27.53 0.05 -7.94
N LEU A 23 -27.96 -0.27 -6.71
CA LEU A 23 -29.19 0.27 -6.12
C LEU A 23 -29.10 1.80 -5.93
N GLY A 24 -27.97 2.31 -5.44
CA GLY A 24 -27.74 3.75 -5.30
C GLY A 24 -27.74 4.50 -6.64
N ALA A 25 -27.12 3.93 -7.68
CA ALA A 25 -27.12 4.53 -9.02
C ALA A 25 -28.50 4.51 -9.69
N LEU A 26 -29.31 3.49 -9.41
CA LEU A 26 -30.67 3.38 -9.93
C LEU A 26 -31.65 4.32 -9.24
N ALA A 27 -31.38 4.75 -7.99
CA ALA A 27 -32.27 5.57 -7.17
C ALA A 27 -32.80 6.82 -7.90
N LEU A 28 -31.94 7.49 -8.68
CA LEU A 28 -32.26 8.70 -9.46
C LEU A 28 -33.29 8.48 -10.58
N TYR A 29 -33.43 7.24 -11.05
CA TYR A 29 -34.20 6.90 -12.25
C TYR A 29 -35.44 6.05 -11.94
N LEU A 30 -35.63 5.63 -10.69
CA LEU A 30 -36.73 4.73 -10.33
C LEU A 30 -38.05 5.52 -10.19
N PRO A 31 -39.13 5.08 -10.85
CA PRO A 31 -40.47 5.60 -10.58
C PRO A 31 -40.96 5.18 -9.19
N SER A 32 -41.92 5.93 -8.63
CA SER A 32 -42.45 5.76 -7.27
C SER A 32 -42.82 4.32 -6.90
N ASP A 33 -43.39 3.57 -7.84
CA ASP A 33 -43.82 2.18 -7.62
C ASP A 33 -42.63 1.24 -7.37
N LEU A 34 -41.48 1.50 -8.00
CA LEU A 34 -40.26 0.68 -7.89
C LEU A 34 -39.32 1.12 -6.78
N LEU A 35 -39.54 2.29 -6.19
CA LEU A 35 -38.77 2.76 -5.04
C LEU A 35 -39.05 1.94 -3.78
N SER A 36 -40.29 1.47 -3.61
CA SER A 36 -40.67 0.55 -2.54
C SER A 36 -39.90 -0.78 -2.63
N GLU A 37 -39.77 -1.33 -3.85
CA GLU A 37 -38.99 -2.54 -4.12
C GLU A 37 -37.50 -2.33 -3.88
N ALA A 38 -36.97 -1.16 -4.26
CA ALA A 38 -35.57 -0.82 -4.00
C ALA A 38 -35.27 -0.66 -2.50
N LEU A 39 -36.20 -0.10 -1.72
CA LEU A 39 -36.08 -0.01 -0.27
C LEU A 39 -36.08 -1.40 0.39
N ALA A 40 -36.98 -2.30 -0.01
CA ALA A 40 -36.99 -3.68 0.48
C ALA A 40 -35.67 -4.40 0.13
N ALA A 41 -35.10 -4.13 -1.04
CA ALA A 41 -33.79 -4.66 -1.43
C ALA A 41 -32.65 -4.09 -0.58
N ALA A 42 -32.72 -2.81 -0.19
CA ALA A 42 -31.77 -2.17 0.71
C ALA A 42 -31.83 -2.77 2.13
N GLN A 43 -33.03 -3.00 2.66
CA GLN A 43 -33.25 -3.64 3.97
C GLN A 43 -32.73 -5.08 4.03
N ALA A 44 -32.72 -5.79 2.90
CA ALA A 44 -32.16 -7.14 2.78
C ALA A 44 -30.61 -7.16 2.66
N ILE A 45 -29.94 -6.02 2.78
CA ILE A 45 -28.48 -5.94 2.81
C ILE A 45 -27.98 -6.29 4.22
N ALA A 46 -27.32 -7.45 4.33
CA ALA A 46 -26.76 -7.93 5.60
C ALA A 46 -25.60 -7.05 6.12
N ASP A 47 -24.84 -6.41 5.22
CA ASP A 47 -23.74 -5.52 5.58
C ASP A 47 -24.27 -4.13 6.02
N PRO A 48 -24.06 -3.73 7.29
CA PRO A 48 -24.58 -2.47 7.82
C PRO A 48 -24.11 -1.21 7.08
N GLN A 49 -22.86 -1.20 6.61
CA GLN A 49 -22.28 -0.06 5.88
C GLN A 49 -22.93 0.12 4.51
N CYS A 50 -23.03 -0.96 3.75
CA CYS A 50 -23.70 -0.99 2.46
C CYS A 50 -25.18 -0.62 2.61
N CYS A 51 -25.85 -1.10 3.67
CA CYS A 51 -27.23 -0.73 3.97
C CYS A 51 -27.37 0.79 4.20
N ALA A 52 -26.59 1.37 5.11
CA ALA A 52 -26.59 2.81 5.39
C ALA A 52 -26.34 3.66 4.13
N ASN A 53 -25.39 3.24 3.29
CA ASN A 53 -25.09 3.89 2.01
C ASN A 53 -26.28 3.91 1.05
N VAL A 54 -26.96 2.77 0.88
CA VAL A 54 -28.11 2.65 -0.03
C VAL A 54 -29.31 3.44 0.50
N LEU A 55 -29.58 3.39 1.80
CA LEU A 55 -30.66 4.17 2.41
C LEU A 55 -30.45 5.67 2.18
N GLY A 56 -29.21 6.17 2.38
CA GLY A 56 -28.87 7.55 2.09
C GLY A 56 -28.98 7.94 0.61
N ALA A 57 -28.65 7.03 -0.31
CA ALA A 57 -28.80 7.27 -1.75
C ALA A 57 -30.26 7.27 -2.23
N LEU A 58 -31.13 6.51 -1.56
CA LEU A 58 -32.57 6.46 -1.88
C LEU A 58 -33.31 7.68 -1.33
N ALA A 59 -32.93 8.18 -0.15
CA ALA A 59 -33.65 9.22 0.57
C ALA A 59 -34.02 10.50 -0.23
N PRO A 60 -33.15 11.06 -1.10
CA PRO A 60 -33.50 12.24 -1.91
C PRO A 60 -34.63 12.01 -2.92
N HIS A 61 -34.91 10.75 -3.26
CA HIS A 61 -35.83 10.37 -4.34
C HIS A 61 -37.15 9.79 -3.83
N LEU A 62 -37.28 9.61 -2.52
CA LEU A 62 -38.42 8.91 -1.94
C LEU A 62 -39.59 9.86 -1.63
N PRO A 63 -40.83 9.42 -1.88
CA PRO A 63 -42.00 10.15 -1.43
C PRO A 63 -42.09 10.11 0.11
N PRO A 64 -42.71 11.12 0.75
CA PRO A 64 -42.82 11.21 2.21
C PRO A 64 -43.34 9.95 2.91
N ALA A 65 -44.25 9.21 2.25
CA ALA A 65 -44.80 7.97 2.78
C ALA A 65 -43.73 6.86 3.00
N LEU A 66 -42.71 6.79 2.14
CA LEU A 66 -41.65 5.78 2.23
C LEU A 66 -40.46 6.21 3.09
N LEU A 67 -40.35 7.50 3.44
CA LEU A 67 -39.28 8.00 4.31
C LEU A 67 -39.39 7.46 5.74
N SER A 68 -40.60 7.14 6.20
CA SER A 68 -40.81 6.44 7.49
C SER A 68 -40.13 5.07 7.49
N ASP A 69 -40.35 4.28 6.44
CA ASP A 69 -39.79 2.92 6.32
C ASP A 69 -38.27 2.94 6.19
N VAL A 70 -37.71 3.94 5.52
CA VAL A 70 -36.25 4.15 5.41
C VAL A 70 -35.66 4.52 6.76
N PHE A 71 -36.33 5.39 7.50
CA PHE A 71 -35.90 5.78 8.83
C PHE A 71 -35.95 4.61 9.81
N THR A 72 -37.01 3.80 9.78
CA THR A 72 -37.09 2.55 10.56
C THR A 72 -35.96 1.58 10.18
N ALA A 73 -35.64 1.44 8.89
CA ALA A 73 -34.53 0.62 8.44
C ALA A 73 -33.18 1.14 8.96
N ALA A 74 -32.96 2.45 8.95
CA ALA A 74 -31.77 3.07 9.51
C ALA A 74 -31.67 2.84 11.03
N GLN A 75 -32.77 2.97 11.78
CA GLN A 75 -32.81 2.68 13.22
C GLN A 75 -32.48 1.22 13.55
N ALA A 76 -32.89 0.28 12.69
CA ALA A 76 -32.65 -1.16 12.87
C ALA A 76 -31.18 -1.58 12.68
N ILE A 77 -30.30 -0.68 12.20
CA ILE A 77 -28.88 -0.97 12.03
C ILE A 77 -28.24 -1.20 13.42
N ALA A 78 -27.69 -2.40 13.64
CA ALA A 78 -27.15 -2.81 14.94
C ALA A 78 -25.87 -2.04 15.33
N ASP A 79 -24.99 -1.76 14.38
CA ASP A 79 -23.76 -1.01 14.63
C ASP A 79 -24.05 0.50 14.70
N GLU A 80 -23.72 1.13 15.83
CA GLU A 80 -23.98 2.55 16.04
C GLU A 80 -23.26 3.45 15.02
N SER A 81 -22.11 3.04 14.48
CA SER A 81 -21.33 3.85 13.54
C SER A 81 -22.06 3.99 12.22
N TYR A 82 -22.56 2.87 11.69
CA TYR A 82 -23.35 2.86 10.46
C TYR A 82 -24.77 3.39 10.67
N ARG A 83 -25.32 3.24 11.89
CA ARG A 83 -26.57 3.91 12.27
C ARG A 83 -26.42 5.43 12.26
N THR A 84 -25.35 5.97 12.82
CA THR A 84 -25.01 7.40 12.75
C THR A 84 -24.84 7.85 11.31
N GLU A 85 -24.07 7.12 10.49
CA GLU A 85 -23.88 7.45 9.08
C GLU A 85 -25.21 7.47 8.30
N ALA A 86 -26.12 6.52 8.59
CA ALA A 86 -27.46 6.52 8.01
C ALA A 86 -28.26 7.76 8.47
N LEU A 87 -28.28 8.08 9.76
CA LEU A 87 -28.96 9.27 10.29
C LEU A 87 -28.42 10.58 9.69
N GLU A 88 -27.11 10.70 9.52
CA GLU A 88 -26.47 11.86 8.87
C GLU A 88 -26.97 12.05 7.43
N LYS A 89 -27.05 10.98 6.65
CA LYS A 89 -27.50 11.03 5.25
C LYS A 89 -28.99 11.24 5.11
N LEU A 90 -29.79 10.75 6.07
CA LEU A 90 -31.23 10.92 6.07
C LEU A 90 -31.67 12.31 6.54
N ALA A 91 -30.90 12.96 7.43
CA ALA A 91 -31.25 14.23 8.06
C ALA A 91 -31.81 15.31 7.10
N PRO A 92 -31.22 15.54 5.89
CA PRO A 92 -31.72 16.57 4.98
C PRO A 92 -33.06 16.24 4.30
N HIS A 93 -33.49 14.99 4.36
CA HIS A 93 -34.64 14.48 3.63
C HIS A 93 -35.82 14.11 4.55
N LEU A 94 -35.61 14.04 5.87
CA LEU A 94 -36.65 13.64 6.81
C LEU A 94 -37.78 14.68 6.89
N PRO A 95 -39.06 14.26 6.83
CA PRO A 95 -40.20 15.15 7.06
C PRO A 95 -40.26 15.57 8.53
N LEU A 96 -40.86 16.74 8.79
CA LEU A 96 -41.02 17.31 10.14
C LEU A 96 -41.59 16.32 11.17
N ALA A 97 -42.51 15.45 10.75
CA ALA A 97 -43.13 14.44 11.61
C ALA A 97 -42.13 13.38 12.14
N LEU A 98 -41.06 13.09 11.41
CA LEU A 98 -40.06 12.07 11.77
C LEU A 98 -38.81 12.65 12.44
N LEU A 99 -38.64 13.98 12.41
CA LEU A 99 -37.45 14.62 12.99
C LEU A 99 -37.38 14.48 14.52
N SER A 100 -38.52 14.44 15.21
CA SER A 100 -38.56 14.19 16.66
C SER A 100 -38.11 12.77 17.01
N ASP A 101 -38.52 11.78 16.21
CA ASP A 101 -38.07 10.39 16.38
C ASP A 101 -36.59 10.23 16.00
N ALA A 102 -36.11 10.95 14.98
CA ALA A 102 -34.70 10.99 14.62
C ALA A 102 -33.84 11.61 15.71
N LEU A 103 -34.33 12.68 16.35
CA LEU A 103 -33.68 13.28 17.52
C LEU A 103 -33.59 12.28 18.68
N ALA A 104 -34.66 11.54 18.96
CA ALA A 104 -34.67 10.50 20.01
C ALA A 104 -33.69 9.35 19.66
N ALA A 105 -33.66 8.91 18.40
CA ALA A 105 -32.72 7.89 17.94
C ALA A 105 -31.26 8.34 18.07
N ALA A 106 -30.97 9.60 17.75
CA ALA A 106 -29.64 10.18 17.94
C ALA A 106 -29.27 10.31 19.42
N GLN A 107 -30.21 10.68 20.29
CA GLN A 107 -30.01 10.74 21.74
C GLN A 107 -29.73 9.36 22.36
N ALA A 108 -30.31 8.29 21.81
CA ALA A 108 -30.14 6.92 22.28
C ALA A 108 -28.77 6.30 21.91
N ILE A 109 -27.97 6.94 21.05
CA ILE A 109 -26.61 6.48 20.71
C ILE A 109 -25.75 6.53 21.97
N THR A 110 -25.11 5.42 22.32
CA THR A 110 -24.32 5.31 23.56
C THR A 110 -22.96 6.00 23.43
N ASP A 111 -22.26 5.78 22.31
CA ASP A 111 -20.98 6.43 22.03
C ASP A 111 -21.14 7.95 21.87
N ALA A 112 -20.41 8.71 22.68
CA ALA A 112 -20.54 10.16 22.73
C ALA A 112 -20.12 10.83 21.42
N GLY A 113 -19.09 10.32 20.72
CA GLY A 113 -18.63 10.88 19.45
C GLY A 113 -19.65 10.68 18.33
N LYS A 114 -20.22 9.47 18.23
CA LYS A 114 -21.29 9.12 17.29
C LYS A 114 -22.58 9.88 17.58
N ARG A 115 -22.92 10.09 18.86
CA ARG A 115 -24.06 10.91 19.30
C ARG A 115 -23.90 12.37 18.89
N VAL A 116 -22.72 12.96 19.08
CA VAL A 116 -22.42 14.35 18.64
C VAL A 116 -22.62 14.51 17.14
N LYS A 117 -22.10 13.57 16.36
CA LYS A 117 -22.23 13.52 14.90
C LYS A 117 -23.69 13.46 14.44
N ALA A 118 -24.46 12.50 14.97
CA ALA A 118 -25.87 12.35 14.61
C ALA A 118 -26.71 13.58 15.00
N LEU A 119 -26.54 14.11 16.22
CA LEU A 119 -27.25 15.31 16.67
C LEU A 119 -26.85 16.55 15.86
N GLY A 120 -25.57 16.68 15.52
CA GLY A 120 -25.05 17.80 14.71
C GLY A 120 -25.61 17.81 13.30
N ALA A 121 -25.79 16.64 12.68
CA ALA A 121 -26.38 16.53 11.35
C ALA A 121 -27.90 16.78 11.34
N LEU A 122 -28.62 16.36 12.40
CA LEU A 122 -30.07 16.55 12.49
C LEU A 122 -30.48 17.99 12.84
N ALA A 123 -29.68 18.69 13.64
CA ALA A 123 -30.07 19.97 14.22
C ALA A 123 -30.41 21.08 13.20
N PRO A 124 -29.72 21.23 12.04
CA PRO A 124 -30.09 22.21 11.01
C PRO A 124 -31.48 21.99 10.39
N HIS A 125 -32.02 20.78 10.47
CA HIS A 125 -33.29 20.41 9.83
C HIS A 125 -34.48 20.48 10.79
N LEU A 126 -34.25 20.62 12.10
CA LEU A 126 -35.30 20.76 13.11
C LEU A 126 -36.07 22.08 12.99
N PRO A 127 -37.33 22.15 13.48
CA PRO A 127 -38.05 23.41 13.64
C PRO A 127 -37.22 24.42 14.46
N SER A 128 -37.26 25.70 14.10
CA SER A 128 -36.46 26.78 14.71
C SER A 128 -36.54 26.84 16.24
N GLU A 129 -37.67 26.43 16.83
CA GLU A 129 -37.87 26.35 18.28
C GLU A 129 -37.05 25.23 18.96
N GLN A 130 -36.78 24.13 18.24
CA GLN A 130 -36.08 22.94 18.76
C GLN A 130 -34.59 22.93 18.43
N GLN A 131 -34.15 23.69 17.41
CA GLN A 131 -32.74 23.77 17.01
C GLN A 131 -31.81 24.15 18.17
N PRO A 132 -32.09 25.20 18.99
CA PRO A 132 -31.19 25.58 20.08
C PRO A 132 -31.01 24.46 21.11
N ALA A 133 -32.07 23.72 21.43
CA ALA A 133 -32.01 22.61 22.37
C ALA A 133 -31.16 21.45 21.82
N ALA A 134 -31.35 21.08 20.55
CA ALA A 134 -30.55 20.04 19.90
C ALA A 134 -29.06 20.40 19.81
N TYR A 135 -28.74 21.65 19.45
CA TYR A 135 -27.37 22.16 19.45
C TYR A 135 -26.73 22.12 20.84
N GLN A 136 -27.46 22.53 21.89
CA GLN A 136 -26.96 22.47 23.27
C GLN A 136 -26.71 21.03 23.72
N GLN A 137 -27.59 20.08 23.36
CA GLN A 137 -27.40 18.66 23.67
C GLN A 137 -26.18 18.08 22.97
N SER A 138 -25.99 18.38 21.68
CA SER A 138 -24.80 17.93 20.94
C SER A 138 -23.52 18.52 21.55
N LEU A 139 -23.54 19.81 21.88
CA LEU A 139 -22.40 20.46 22.53
C LEU A 139 -22.11 19.89 23.93
N ALA A 140 -23.13 19.57 24.71
CA ALA A 140 -23.00 18.92 26.01
C ALA A 140 -22.42 17.50 25.87
N ALA A 141 -22.88 16.73 24.87
CA ALA A 141 -22.34 15.41 24.57
C ALA A 141 -20.85 15.49 24.17
N ALA A 142 -20.47 16.47 23.34
CA ALA A 142 -19.08 16.69 22.96
C ALA A 142 -18.21 17.06 24.17
N ARG A 143 -18.70 17.93 25.05
CA ARG A 143 -18.01 18.32 26.30
C ARG A 143 -17.81 17.15 27.27
N ALA A 144 -18.74 16.21 27.29
CA ALA A 144 -18.70 15.04 28.17
C ALA A 144 -17.70 13.97 27.73
N ILE A 145 -17.16 14.04 26.51
CA ILE A 145 -16.11 13.12 26.04
C ILE A 145 -14.89 13.27 26.93
N THR A 146 -14.45 12.17 27.57
CA THR A 146 -13.34 12.17 28.52
C THR A 146 -12.00 12.38 27.82
N ASP A 147 -11.75 11.63 26.74
CA ASP A 147 -10.53 11.74 25.95
C ASP A 147 -10.42 13.12 25.29
N ALA A 148 -9.27 13.77 25.42
CA ALA A 148 -9.06 15.14 24.98
C ALA A 148 -8.97 15.26 23.45
N GLN A 149 -8.42 14.24 22.78
CA GLN A 149 -8.29 14.21 21.32
C GLN A 149 -9.67 14.01 20.69
N ASP A 150 -10.44 13.03 21.16
CA ASP A 150 -11.80 12.76 20.70
C ASP A 150 -12.73 13.95 20.98
N ARG A 151 -12.61 14.57 22.16
CA ARG A 151 -13.35 15.79 22.49
C ARG A 151 -13.04 16.93 21.51
N ALA A 152 -11.76 17.15 21.20
CA ALA A 152 -11.36 18.19 20.26
C ALA A 152 -11.87 17.91 18.84
N LYS A 153 -11.73 16.66 18.37
CA LYS A 153 -12.23 16.21 17.05
C LYS A 153 -13.75 16.33 16.95
N ALA A 154 -14.49 15.95 18.00
CA ALA A 154 -15.94 16.08 18.06
C ALA A 154 -16.42 17.54 18.05
N LEU A 155 -15.80 18.41 18.85
CA LEU A 155 -16.12 19.84 18.87
C LEU A 155 -15.81 20.52 17.51
N LYS A 156 -14.68 20.15 16.87
CA LYS A 156 -14.36 20.63 15.51
C LYS A 156 -15.41 20.19 14.50
N ALA A 157 -15.84 18.93 14.55
CA ALA A 157 -16.82 18.38 13.64
C ALA A 157 -18.21 19.01 13.83
N LEU A 158 -18.58 19.35 15.07
CA LEU A 158 -19.85 20.00 15.38
C LEU A 158 -19.90 21.47 14.93
N ALA A 159 -18.78 22.19 14.97
CA ALA A 159 -18.75 23.63 14.77
C ALA A 159 -19.38 24.14 13.45
N PRO A 160 -19.15 23.51 12.27
CA PRO A 160 -19.79 23.93 11.02
C PRO A 160 -21.33 23.83 11.00
N HIS A 161 -21.91 22.99 11.86
CA HIS A 161 -23.36 22.78 11.93
C HIS A 161 -24.07 23.76 12.88
N LEU A 162 -23.31 24.52 13.68
CA LEU A 162 -23.86 25.49 14.63
C LEU A 162 -24.14 26.85 13.95
N PRO A 163 -25.06 27.65 14.51
CA PRO A 163 -25.26 29.03 14.09
C PRO A 163 -23.93 29.80 14.07
N PRO A 164 -23.67 30.66 13.06
CA PRO A 164 -22.40 31.38 12.88
C PRO A 164 -21.92 32.12 14.14
N GLU A 165 -22.84 32.58 14.98
CA GLU A 165 -22.55 33.30 16.23
C GLU A 165 -21.90 32.39 17.29
N GLN A 166 -22.17 31.08 17.25
CA GLN A 166 -21.70 30.11 18.25
C GLN A 166 -20.42 29.38 17.82
N GLN A 167 -20.13 29.30 16.51
CA GLN A 167 -18.96 28.57 15.99
C GLN A 167 -17.63 29.01 16.63
N PRO A 168 -17.35 30.32 16.80
CA PRO A 168 -16.09 30.76 17.42
C PRO A 168 -15.89 30.25 18.85
N ALA A 169 -16.98 30.19 19.64
CA ALA A 169 -16.93 29.70 21.00
C ALA A 169 -16.68 28.18 21.05
N VAL A 170 -17.15 27.43 20.05
CA VAL A 170 -16.90 25.98 19.95
C VAL A 170 -15.49 25.68 19.46
N TYR A 171 -14.97 26.41 18.48
CA TYR A 171 -13.56 26.29 18.09
C TYR A 171 -12.61 26.66 19.23
N GLN A 172 -12.96 27.65 20.07
CA GLN A 172 -12.21 27.95 21.29
C GLN A 172 -12.19 26.78 22.28
N GLN A 173 -13.33 26.09 22.46
CA GLN A 173 -13.40 24.90 23.32
C GLN A 173 -12.63 23.72 22.72
N ALA A 174 -12.68 23.53 21.40
CA ALA A 174 -11.88 22.52 20.71
C ALA A 174 -10.38 22.78 20.90
N LEU A 175 -9.95 24.05 20.81
CA LEU A 175 -8.56 24.44 21.09
C LEU A 175 -8.17 24.23 22.56
N ALA A 176 -9.08 24.47 23.50
CA ALA A 176 -8.86 24.17 24.91
C ALA A 176 -8.70 22.65 25.16
N ALA A 177 -9.49 21.82 24.48
CA ALA A 177 -9.33 20.38 24.50
C ALA A 177 -8.00 19.94 23.87
N ALA A 178 -7.63 20.52 22.71
CA ALA A 178 -6.34 20.26 22.06
C ALA A 178 -5.16 20.54 23.00
N ARG A 179 -5.20 21.65 23.74
CA ARG A 179 -4.17 21.99 24.74
C ARG A 179 -4.03 20.96 25.87
N ALA A 180 -5.10 20.25 26.19
CA ALA A 180 -5.12 19.23 27.24
C ALA A 180 -4.63 17.85 26.78
N ILE A 181 -4.41 17.65 25.46
CA ILE A 181 -3.89 16.39 24.92
C ILE A 181 -2.44 16.22 25.39
N ALA A 182 -2.13 15.14 26.11
CA ALA A 182 -0.77 14.87 26.60
C ALA A 182 0.17 14.45 25.46
N ASP A 183 -0.28 13.56 24.57
CA ASP A 183 0.51 13.07 23.44
C ASP A 183 0.83 14.18 22.42
N GLY A 184 2.12 14.35 22.12
CA GLY A 184 2.61 15.44 21.26
C GLY A 184 2.17 15.29 19.81
N TRP A 185 2.08 14.05 19.30
CA TRP A 185 1.62 13.77 17.94
C TRP A 185 0.15 14.14 17.78
N SER A 186 -0.71 13.61 18.66
CA SER A 186 -2.15 13.87 18.67
C SER A 186 -2.44 15.36 18.87
N ARG A 187 -1.64 16.05 19.69
CA ARG A 187 -1.77 17.51 19.86
C ARG A 187 -1.45 18.26 18.56
N ALA A 188 -0.36 17.91 17.88
CA ALA A 188 0.02 18.54 16.61
C ALA A 188 -1.04 18.28 15.51
N GLU A 189 -1.52 17.04 15.39
CA GLU A 189 -2.58 16.64 14.44
C GLU A 189 -3.86 17.47 14.65
N VAL A 190 -4.32 17.57 15.90
CA VAL A 190 -5.53 18.33 16.22
C VAL A 190 -5.33 19.83 15.99
N LEU A 191 -4.16 20.39 16.33
CA LEU A 191 -3.84 21.79 16.04
C LEU A 191 -3.87 22.05 14.53
N GLN A 192 -3.23 21.22 13.71
CA GLN A 192 -3.25 21.33 12.25
C GLN A 192 -4.68 21.35 11.70
N ALA A 193 -5.57 20.49 12.23
CA ALA A 193 -6.96 20.45 11.81
C ALA A 193 -7.81 21.65 12.27
N LEU A 194 -7.46 22.28 13.39
CA LEU A 194 -8.22 23.39 13.98
C LEU A 194 -7.84 24.76 13.42
N VAL A 195 -6.56 24.98 13.15
CA VAL A 195 -5.99 26.30 12.81
C VAL A 195 -6.73 27.01 11.66
N PRO A 196 -7.14 26.35 10.56
CA PRO A 196 -7.88 27.00 9.47
C PRO A 196 -9.21 27.63 9.88
N HIS A 197 -9.75 27.24 11.03
CA HIS A 197 -11.05 27.69 11.55
C HIS A 197 -10.93 28.63 12.75
N LEU A 198 -9.71 28.92 13.23
CA LEU A 198 -9.50 29.77 14.39
C LEU A 198 -9.61 31.26 14.02
N GLN A 199 -10.31 32.03 14.87
CA GLN A 199 -10.26 33.48 14.79
C GLN A 199 -8.84 33.99 15.14
N PRO A 200 -8.38 35.13 14.56
CA PRO A 200 -7.04 35.66 14.80
C PRO A 200 -6.67 35.80 16.29
N LYS A 201 -7.64 36.16 17.14
CA LYS A 201 -7.47 36.28 18.61
C LYS A 201 -7.11 34.97 19.33
N LEU A 202 -7.34 33.81 18.70
CA LEU A 202 -7.05 32.48 19.25
C LEU A 202 -5.72 31.89 18.76
N LEU A 203 -5.12 32.47 17.71
CA LEU A 203 -3.82 32.04 17.20
C LEU A 203 -2.68 32.12 18.24
N PRO A 204 -2.60 33.12 19.14
CA PRO A 204 -1.61 33.13 20.21
C PRO A 204 -1.75 31.91 21.15
N VAL A 205 -2.98 31.46 21.39
CA VAL A 205 -3.27 30.31 22.24
C VAL A 205 -2.86 29.00 21.54
N ALA A 206 -3.10 28.90 20.23
CA ALA A 206 -2.64 27.76 19.43
C ALA A 206 -1.12 27.69 19.33
N LEU A 207 -0.45 28.83 19.15
CA LEU A 207 1.01 28.92 19.16
C LEU A 207 1.60 28.54 20.53
N ALA A 208 0.97 28.97 21.63
CA ALA A 208 1.35 28.53 22.97
C ALA A 208 1.19 27.02 23.17
N ALA A 209 0.13 26.43 22.60
CA ALA A 209 -0.10 24.98 22.63
C ALA A 209 0.95 24.20 21.83
N ALA A 210 1.34 24.70 20.66
CA ALA A 210 2.42 24.14 19.85
C ALA A 210 3.75 24.20 20.59
N ARG A 211 4.07 25.34 21.23
CA ARG A 211 5.31 25.54 22.00
C ARG A 211 5.50 24.51 23.12
N THR A 212 4.43 24.04 23.75
CA THR A 212 4.49 23.08 24.87
C THR A 212 4.48 21.61 24.43
N ILE A 213 4.60 21.32 23.13
CA ILE A 213 4.78 19.95 22.64
C ILE A 213 6.19 19.48 22.99
N GLU A 214 6.30 18.38 23.76
CA GLU A 214 7.57 17.83 24.23
C GLU A 214 8.46 17.37 23.07
N SER A 215 7.91 16.56 22.16
CA SER A 215 8.61 16.13 20.95
C SER A 215 8.93 17.31 20.04
N GLU A 216 10.22 17.54 19.80
CA GLU A 216 10.70 18.63 18.94
C GLU A 216 10.27 18.47 17.48
N PHE A 217 10.13 17.22 17.01
CA PHE A 217 9.59 16.91 15.69
C PHE A 217 8.15 17.40 15.54
N TYR A 218 7.25 16.95 16.42
CA TYR A 218 5.84 17.35 16.38
C TYR A 218 5.64 18.84 16.70
N ARG A 219 6.56 19.44 17.47
CA ARG A 219 6.61 20.89 17.67
C ARG A 219 6.91 21.63 16.36
N ALA A 220 7.87 21.15 15.58
CA ALA A 220 8.19 21.72 14.26
C ALA A 220 7.01 21.61 13.29
N GLU A 221 6.37 20.43 13.21
CA GLU A 221 5.18 20.22 12.37
C GLU A 221 4.02 21.15 12.77
N ALA A 222 3.74 21.27 14.08
CA ALA A 222 2.69 22.17 14.57
C ALA A 222 2.98 23.65 14.24
N LEU A 223 4.25 24.08 14.32
CA LEU A 223 4.65 25.43 13.91
C LEU A 223 4.46 25.65 12.40
N GLY A 224 4.81 24.66 11.59
CA GLY A 224 4.60 24.70 10.14
C GLY A 224 3.11 24.81 9.77
N ALA A 225 2.26 24.03 10.43
CA ALA A 225 0.81 24.10 10.23
C ALA A 225 0.19 25.45 10.64
N LEU A 226 0.76 26.11 11.66
CA LEU A 226 0.34 27.44 12.09
C LEU A 226 0.78 28.55 11.13
N ALA A 227 1.94 28.39 10.49
CA ALA A 227 2.63 29.45 9.75
C ALA A 227 1.76 30.23 8.75
N PRO A 228 0.90 29.60 7.92
CA PRO A 228 0.07 30.33 6.94
C PRO A 228 -0.96 31.28 7.55
N TYR A 229 -1.29 31.11 8.83
CA TYR A 229 -2.36 31.83 9.50
C TYR A 229 -1.85 32.89 10.48
N LEU A 230 -0.55 32.89 10.80
CA LEU A 230 0.04 33.83 11.75
C LEU A 230 0.29 35.20 11.11
N GLN A 231 0.01 36.26 11.87
CA GLN A 231 0.38 37.63 11.52
C GLN A 231 1.86 37.90 11.86
N SER A 232 2.45 38.97 11.32
CA SER A 232 3.88 39.30 11.46
C SER A 232 4.42 39.26 12.92
N GLU A 233 3.64 39.77 13.88
CA GLU A 233 4.04 39.74 15.30
C GLU A 233 4.10 38.31 15.85
N LEU A 234 3.12 37.47 15.51
CA LEU A 234 3.07 36.07 15.96
C LEU A 234 4.05 35.18 15.21
N LEU A 235 4.35 35.48 13.95
CA LEU A 235 5.41 34.82 13.20
C LEU A 235 6.77 35.04 13.86
N SER A 236 7.03 36.25 14.37
CA SER A 236 8.26 36.55 15.13
C SER A 236 8.36 35.69 16.41
N VAL A 237 7.25 35.48 17.10
CA VAL A 237 7.17 34.55 18.24
C VAL A 237 7.39 33.11 17.78
N GLY A 238 6.78 32.69 16.67
CA GLY A 238 6.98 31.36 16.07
C GLY A 238 8.44 31.09 15.73
N ILE A 239 9.15 32.06 15.15
CA ILE A 239 10.58 31.99 14.87
C ILE A 239 11.39 31.85 16.17
N ALA A 240 11.03 32.57 17.23
CA ALA A 240 11.68 32.42 18.53
C ALA A 240 11.47 31.01 19.12
N VAL A 241 10.27 30.42 18.96
CA VAL A 241 9.99 29.04 19.37
C VAL A 241 10.81 28.05 18.52
N ALA A 242 10.85 28.23 17.20
CA ALA A 242 11.66 27.40 16.31
C ALA A 242 13.15 27.46 16.68
N ARG A 243 13.70 28.63 17.00
CA ARG A 243 15.09 28.80 17.47
C ARG A 243 15.39 28.05 18.77
N SER A 244 14.39 27.86 19.63
CA SER A 244 14.55 27.14 20.90
C SER A 244 14.56 25.61 20.77
N ILE A 245 14.27 25.07 19.58
CA ILE A 245 14.39 23.63 19.31
C ILE A 245 15.86 23.24 19.35
N ALA A 246 16.21 22.23 20.15
CA ALA A 246 17.60 21.79 20.35
C ALA A 246 18.12 21.01 19.14
N ASP A 247 17.33 20.06 18.62
CA ASP A 247 17.68 19.28 17.44
C ASP A 247 17.80 20.19 16.21
N ALA A 248 18.98 20.19 15.62
CA ALA A 248 19.31 21.07 14.51
C ALA A 248 18.47 20.80 13.24
N ARG A 249 18.04 19.55 13.03
CA ARG A 249 17.18 19.18 11.90
C ARG A 249 15.79 19.77 12.07
N TYR A 250 15.14 19.54 13.22
CA TYR A 250 13.78 20.04 13.47
C TYR A 250 13.75 21.57 13.59
N ARG A 251 14.83 22.17 14.11
CA ARG A 251 15.01 23.63 14.09
C ARG A 251 15.07 24.18 12.66
N ALA A 252 15.86 23.55 11.79
CA ALA A 252 15.96 23.96 10.39
C ALA A 252 14.59 23.87 9.69
N GLU A 253 13.91 22.73 9.83
CA GLU A 253 12.59 22.46 9.26
C GLU A 253 11.54 23.47 9.74
N ALA A 254 11.42 23.73 11.05
CA ALA A 254 10.48 24.71 11.59
C ALA A 254 10.75 26.13 11.05
N LEU A 255 12.02 26.55 10.99
CA LEU A 255 12.41 27.85 10.45
C LEU A 255 12.09 27.94 8.95
N GLY A 256 12.32 26.87 8.19
CA GLY A 256 12.03 26.79 6.77
C GLY A 256 10.54 26.90 6.45
N MET A 257 9.68 26.29 7.27
CA MET A 257 8.23 26.38 7.10
C MET A 257 7.65 27.74 7.53
N LEU A 258 8.26 28.41 8.51
CA LEU A 258 7.82 29.74 8.97
C LEU A 258 8.29 30.87 8.04
N ALA A 259 9.46 30.72 7.41
CA ALA A 259 10.11 31.78 6.65
C ALA A 259 9.28 32.34 5.46
N PRO A 260 8.59 31.52 4.63
CA PRO A 260 7.78 32.01 3.52
C PRO A 260 6.65 32.97 3.93
N HIS A 261 6.21 32.91 5.19
CA HIS A 261 5.10 33.70 5.70
C HIS A 261 5.53 35.02 6.35
N LEU A 262 6.83 35.22 6.58
CA LEU A 262 7.37 36.46 7.13
C LEU A 262 7.31 37.62 6.12
N PRO A 263 7.32 38.89 6.59
CA PRO A 263 7.54 40.05 5.72
C PRO A 263 8.84 39.89 4.91
N PRO A 264 8.89 40.32 3.63
CA PRO A 264 10.06 40.12 2.74
C PRO A 264 11.40 40.57 3.34
N GLU A 265 11.40 41.62 4.17
CA GLU A 265 12.60 42.13 4.86
C GLU A 265 13.18 41.15 5.89
N GLN A 266 12.35 40.26 6.46
CA GLN A 266 12.73 39.32 7.52
C GLN A 266 12.97 37.90 7.00
N GLN A 267 12.48 37.57 5.81
CA GLN A 267 12.62 36.22 5.22
C GLN A 267 14.09 35.80 5.05
N PRO A 268 15.01 36.64 4.52
CA PRO A 268 16.40 36.24 4.32
C PRO A 268 17.09 35.83 5.63
N ALA A 269 16.80 36.55 6.73
CA ALA A 269 17.36 36.23 8.05
C ALA A 269 16.85 34.88 8.57
N ALA A 270 15.58 34.55 8.36
CA ALA A 270 15.01 33.26 8.75
C ALA A 270 15.58 32.09 7.92
N TYR A 271 15.69 32.24 6.60
CA TYR A 271 16.31 31.24 5.73
C TYR A 271 17.79 31.02 6.06
N GLN A 272 18.54 32.08 6.34
CA GLN A 272 19.94 31.98 6.76
C GLN A 272 20.08 31.21 8.08
N GLN A 273 19.15 31.39 9.02
CA GLN A 273 19.14 30.61 10.26
C GLN A 273 18.77 29.14 10.03
N ALA A 274 17.83 28.85 9.13
CA ALA A 274 17.48 27.49 8.74
C ALA A 274 18.67 26.76 8.09
N LEU A 275 19.38 27.43 7.18
CA LEU A 275 20.59 26.90 6.56
C LEU A 275 21.73 26.76 7.57
N ALA A 276 21.93 27.72 8.48
CA ALA A 276 22.93 27.60 9.54
C ALA A 276 22.65 26.42 10.49
N ALA A 277 21.38 26.19 10.85
CA ALA A 277 20.99 25.01 11.61
C ALA A 277 21.28 23.72 10.83
N THR A 278 20.99 23.70 9.52
CA THR A 278 21.30 22.56 8.64
C THR A 278 22.80 22.28 8.56
N ARG A 279 23.64 23.32 8.39
CA ARG A 279 25.11 23.20 8.39
C ARG A 279 25.66 22.62 9.68
N ALA A 280 25.04 22.92 10.82
CA ALA A 280 25.45 22.42 12.12
C ALA A 280 25.16 20.92 12.33
N ILE A 281 24.37 20.27 11.46
CA ILE A 281 24.10 18.84 11.53
C ILE A 281 25.36 18.07 11.12
N ALA A 282 25.96 17.32 12.04
CA ALA A 282 27.17 16.55 11.78
C ALA A 282 26.94 15.33 10.88
N ASP A 283 25.82 14.65 11.07
CA ASP A 283 25.44 13.47 10.28
C ASP A 283 25.04 13.85 8.85
N GLY A 284 25.73 13.27 7.86
CA GLY A 284 25.51 13.58 6.44
C GLY A 284 24.12 13.19 5.94
N TRP A 285 23.53 12.12 6.48
CA TRP A 285 22.18 11.70 6.11
C TRP A 285 21.13 12.69 6.61
N SER A 286 21.21 13.06 7.89
CA SER A 286 20.32 14.04 8.51
C SER A 286 20.47 15.42 7.87
N ARG A 287 21.69 15.82 7.49
CA ARG A 287 21.94 17.06 6.76
C ARG A 287 21.30 17.03 5.37
N ALA A 288 21.47 15.95 4.61
CA ALA A 288 20.85 15.79 3.30
C ALA A 288 19.31 15.85 3.38
N LYS A 289 18.71 15.20 4.39
CA LYS A 289 17.27 15.27 4.63
C LYS A 289 16.80 16.67 4.98
N ALA A 290 17.51 17.39 5.84
CA ALA A 290 17.18 18.79 6.16
C ALA A 290 17.25 19.70 4.92
N LEU A 291 18.28 19.55 4.07
CA LEU A 291 18.38 20.31 2.82
C LEU A 291 17.23 20.00 1.85
N ALA A 292 16.85 18.72 1.73
CA ALA A 292 15.73 18.31 0.87
C ALA A 292 14.39 18.90 1.34
N VAL A 293 14.15 18.96 2.66
CA VAL A 293 12.93 19.56 3.22
C VAL A 293 12.91 21.08 3.05
N LEU A 294 14.08 21.74 3.14
CA LEU A 294 14.18 23.18 2.93
C LEU A 294 14.05 23.61 1.46
N ALA A 295 14.49 22.76 0.53
CA ALA A 295 14.54 23.07 -0.90
C ALA A 295 13.27 23.74 -1.48
N PRO A 296 12.04 23.25 -1.25
CA PRO A 296 10.82 23.87 -1.79
C PRO A 296 10.51 25.27 -1.22
N HIS A 297 11.13 25.65 -0.10
CA HIS A 297 10.86 26.91 0.59
C HIS A 297 11.95 27.97 0.36
N LEU A 298 13.12 27.59 -0.17
CA LEU A 298 14.24 28.51 -0.34
C LEU A 298 14.10 29.37 -1.60
N PRO A 299 14.37 30.70 -1.54
CA PRO A 299 14.49 31.51 -2.75
C PRO A 299 15.75 31.14 -3.55
N PRO A 300 15.80 31.46 -4.86
CA PRO A 300 16.91 31.05 -5.75
C PRO A 300 18.32 31.38 -5.24
N ASP A 301 18.50 32.58 -4.66
CA ASP A 301 19.80 32.99 -4.11
C ASP A 301 20.25 32.11 -2.92
N MET A 302 19.29 31.63 -2.12
CA MET A 302 19.55 30.76 -0.97
C MET A 302 19.69 29.29 -1.36
N LEU A 303 19.05 28.86 -2.47
CA LEU A 303 19.29 27.54 -3.05
C LEU A 303 20.74 27.36 -3.47
N ASN A 304 21.38 28.41 -4.01
CA ASN A 304 22.81 28.39 -4.33
C ASN A 304 23.70 28.22 -3.08
N ALA A 305 23.36 28.85 -1.96
CA ALA A 305 24.04 28.62 -0.69
C ALA A 305 23.81 27.19 -0.16
N ALA A 306 22.58 26.67 -0.31
CA ALA A 306 22.24 25.30 0.07
C ALA A 306 22.98 24.25 -0.79
N LEU A 307 23.24 24.52 -2.08
CA LEU A 307 24.07 23.68 -2.93
C LEU A 307 25.51 23.59 -2.41
N ALA A 308 26.10 24.70 -1.95
CA ALA A 308 27.42 24.69 -1.33
C ALA A 308 27.43 23.85 -0.04
N ASP A 309 26.37 23.92 0.76
CA ASP A 309 26.21 23.11 1.97
C ASP A 309 26.03 21.61 1.65
N ALA A 310 25.28 21.29 0.60
CA ALA A 310 25.14 19.94 0.07
C ALA A 310 26.50 19.39 -0.41
N GLN A 311 27.28 20.21 -1.13
CA GLN A 311 28.59 19.83 -1.62
C GLN A 311 29.59 19.51 -0.49
N ALA A 312 29.44 20.16 0.67
CA ALA A 312 30.24 19.92 1.87
C ALA A 312 29.86 18.63 2.63
N ILE A 313 28.81 17.90 2.22
CA ILE A 313 28.47 16.58 2.77
C ILE A 313 29.58 15.58 2.40
N THR A 314 30.20 14.96 3.40
CA THR A 314 31.30 14.02 3.19
C THR A 314 30.86 12.74 2.48
N ASP A 315 29.75 12.13 2.92
CA ASP A 315 29.18 10.94 2.28
C ASP A 315 28.71 11.28 0.87
N ALA A 316 29.34 10.67 -0.13
CA ALA A 316 29.05 10.95 -1.53
C ALA A 316 27.62 10.60 -1.94
N GLY A 317 26.99 9.58 -1.32
CA GLY A 317 25.63 9.18 -1.64
C GLY A 317 24.64 10.20 -1.11
N LYS A 318 24.83 10.63 0.14
CA LYS A 318 24.01 11.69 0.75
C LYS A 318 24.21 13.05 0.09
N ARG A 319 25.42 13.31 -0.44
CA ARG A 319 25.69 14.46 -1.30
C ARG A 319 24.89 14.41 -2.61
N VAL A 320 24.82 13.26 -3.30
CA VAL A 320 23.96 13.12 -4.50
C VAL A 320 22.49 13.37 -4.16
N GLU A 321 21.97 12.73 -3.11
CA GLU A 321 20.57 12.90 -2.67
C GLU A 321 20.23 14.38 -2.40
N ALA A 322 21.10 15.08 -1.67
CA ALA A 322 20.90 16.50 -1.35
C ALA A 322 20.98 17.41 -2.59
N LEU A 323 21.98 17.20 -3.46
CA LEU A 323 22.14 17.99 -4.68
C LEU A 323 20.98 17.79 -5.66
N GLY A 324 20.52 16.54 -5.81
CA GLY A 324 19.36 16.21 -6.64
C GLY A 324 18.08 16.88 -6.14
N ALA A 325 17.82 16.81 -4.83
CA ALA A 325 16.65 17.46 -4.24
C ALA A 325 16.66 18.98 -4.41
N LEU A 326 17.82 19.64 -4.22
CA LEU A 326 17.96 21.08 -4.42
C LEU A 326 17.83 21.46 -5.90
N ALA A 327 18.36 20.65 -6.82
CA ALA A 327 18.29 20.91 -8.25
C ALA A 327 16.85 20.99 -8.78
N LEU A 328 15.92 20.21 -8.22
CA LEU A 328 14.51 20.22 -8.61
C LEU A 328 13.81 21.57 -8.41
N HIS A 329 14.28 22.37 -7.45
CA HIS A 329 13.67 23.65 -7.08
C HIS A 329 14.39 24.87 -7.66
N LEU A 330 15.48 24.67 -8.39
CA LEU A 330 16.21 25.75 -9.06
C LEU A 330 15.53 26.22 -10.35
N PRO A 331 15.74 27.49 -10.75
CA PRO A 331 15.36 27.97 -12.08
C PRO A 331 16.03 27.13 -13.19
N PRO A 332 15.37 26.89 -14.35
CA PRO A 332 15.89 26.02 -15.42
C PRO A 332 17.30 26.36 -15.92
N GLU A 333 17.71 27.63 -15.83
CA GLU A 333 19.05 28.10 -16.20
C GLU A 333 20.16 27.58 -15.26
N GLN A 334 19.83 27.32 -13.99
CA GLN A 334 20.76 26.90 -12.94
C GLN A 334 20.72 25.39 -12.68
N GLN A 335 19.65 24.69 -13.05
CA GLN A 335 19.50 23.24 -12.90
C GLN A 335 20.65 22.44 -13.52
N PRO A 336 21.15 22.74 -14.75
CA PRO A 336 22.25 21.99 -15.36
C PRO A 336 23.51 21.96 -14.50
N ALA A 337 23.86 23.08 -13.86
CA ALA A 337 25.05 23.17 -13.02
C ALA A 337 24.92 22.31 -11.75
N ALA A 338 23.74 22.33 -11.11
CA ALA A 338 23.47 21.53 -9.92
C ALA A 338 23.48 20.02 -10.22
N TYR A 339 22.82 19.59 -11.29
CA TYR A 339 22.85 18.18 -11.70
C TYR A 339 24.25 17.72 -12.12
N LYS A 340 25.08 18.58 -12.73
CA LYS A 340 26.49 18.26 -12.98
C LYS A 340 27.27 18.00 -11.70
N GLN A 341 27.03 18.76 -10.64
CA GLN A 341 27.63 18.50 -9.33
C GLN A 341 27.14 17.17 -8.75
N ALA A 342 25.85 16.85 -8.87
CA ALA A 342 25.29 15.57 -8.45
C ALA A 342 25.92 14.39 -9.21
N LEU A 343 26.06 14.51 -10.54
CA LEU A 343 26.71 13.49 -11.39
C LEU A 343 28.20 13.34 -11.05
N ALA A 344 28.90 14.43 -10.78
CA ALA A 344 30.29 14.39 -10.33
C ALA A 344 30.44 13.67 -8.98
N ALA A 345 29.52 13.89 -8.04
CA ALA A 345 29.46 13.14 -6.79
C ALA A 345 29.13 11.65 -7.02
N ALA A 346 28.19 11.34 -7.92
CA ALA A 346 27.82 9.98 -8.28
C ALA A 346 28.99 9.19 -8.88
N ARG A 347 29.89 9.85 -9.62
CA ARG A 347 31.10 9.25 -10.19
C ARG A 347 32.12 8.79 -9.14
N THR A 348 32.09 9.37 -7.95
CA THR A 348 33.01 9.00 -6.84
C THR A 348 32.50 7.82 -6.01
N LEU A 349 31.27 7.37 -6.26
CA LEU A 349 30.66 6.25 -5.55
C LEU A 349 31.20 4.90 -6.03
N ALA A 350 31.16 3.91 -5.14
CA ALA A 350 31.34 2.51 -5.54
C ALA A 350 30.25 2.10 -6.54
N ASN A 351 30.58 1.13 -7.41
CA ASN A 351 29.78 0.72 -8.57
C ASN A 351 28.25 0.65 -8.32
N GLU A 352 27.80 -0.18 -7.38
CA GLU A 352 26.37 -0.35 -7.07
C GLU A 352 25.71 0.95 -6.57
N LYS A 353 26.41 1.71 -5.73
CA LYS A 353 25.90 3.00 -5.23
C LYS A 353 25.85 4.04 -6.35
N SER A 354 26.82 4.03 -7.27
CA SER A 354 26.84 4.90 -8.45
C SER A 354 25.66 4.60 -9.39
N ALA A 355 25.38 3.31 -9.62
CA ALA A 355 24.22 2.88 -10.40
C ALA A 355 22.89 3.32 -9.77
N SER A 356 22.73 3.17 -8.43
CA SER A 356 21.53 3.66 -7.74
C SER A 356 21.39 5.18 -7.84
N ALA A 357 22.48 5.92 -7.66
CA ALA A 357 22.49 7.38 -7.81
C ALA A 357 22.07 7.82 -9.22
N LEU A 358 22.55 7.15 -10.28
CA LEU A 358 22.13 7.45 -11.64
C LEU A 358 20.65 7.14 -11.87
N ARG A 359 20.13 6.04 -11.31
CA ARG A 359 18.71 5.71 -11.38
C ARG A 359 17.83 6.76 -10.69
N GLU A 360 18.28 7.30 -9.57
CA GLU A 360 17.55 8.37 -8.85
C GLU A 360 17.57 9.70 -9.61
N LEU A 361 18.68 10.03 -10.28
CA LEU A 361 18.80 11.26 -11.06
C LEU A 361 18.09 11.18 -12.42
N ALA A 362 18.02 9.99 -13.04
CA ALA A 362 17.53 9.79 -14.41
C ALA A 362 16.18 10.45 -14.74
N PRO A 363 15.13 10.40 -13.90
CA PRO A 363 13.83 11.02 -14.19
C PRO A 363 13.88 12.55 -14.33
N HIS A 364 14.96 13.17 -13.84
CA HIS A 364 15.08 14.62 -13.72
C HIS A 364 16.26 15.20 -14.52
N LEU A 365 16.98 14.36 -15.27
CA LEU A 365 18.10 14.80 -16.09
C LEU A 365 17.63 15.51 -17.37
N LEU A 366 18.18 16.69 -17.61
CA LEU A 366 17.99 17.41 -18.86
C LEU A 366 18.76 16.71 -20.00
N PRO A 367 18.25 16.69 -21.25
CA PRO A 367 18.94 16.07 -22.38
C PRO A 367 20.38 16.55 -22.59
N ALA A 368 20.67 17.81 -22.26
CA ALA A 368 22.02 18.40 -22.32
C ALA A 368 23.03 17.74 -21.37
N LEU A 369 22.58 17.04 -20.33
CA LEU A 369 23.42 16.35 -19.35
C LEU A 369 23.56 14.85 -19.63
N LEU A 370 22.92 14.33 -20.67
CA LEU A 370 23.06 12.93 -21.05
C LEU A 370 24.53 12.52 -21.25
N PRO A 371 25.39 13.30 -21.92
CA PRO A 371 26.79 12.92 -22.08
C PRO A 371 27.52 12.75 -20.74
N ASP A 372 27.21 13.61 -19.76
CA ASP A 372 27.79 13.54 -18.42
C ASP A 372 27.30 12.29 -17.68
N ALA A 373 25.99 12.01 -17.71
CA ALA A 373 25.40 10.84 -17.07
C ALA A 373 25.91 9.52 -17.68
N LEU A 374 26.02 9.46 -19.01
CA LEU A 374 26.62 8.32 -19.71
C LEU A 374 28.10 8.16 -19.36
N ALA A 375 28.85 9.26 -19.18
CA ALA A 375 30.24 9.19 -18.74
C ALA A 375 30.36 8.60 -17.33
N VAL A 376 29.43 8.92 -16.41
CA VAL A 376 29.36 8.29 -15.09
C VAL A 376 29.04 6.79 -15.22
N ALA A 377 28.02 6.43 -16.00
CA ALA A 377 27.65 5.03 -16.21
C ALA A 377 28.80 4.20 -16.81
N ARG A 378 29.53 4.75 -17.78
CA ARG A 378 30.71 4.12 -18.39
C ARG A 378 31.89 3.97 -17.44
N ALA A 379 32.00 4.83 -16.44
CA ALA A 379 33.05 4.74 -15.42
C ALA A 379 32.79 3.60 -14.40
N ILE A 380 31.57 3.06 -14.34
CA ILE A 380 31.24 1.90 -13.50
C ILE A 380 31.96 0.67 -14.06
N THR A 381 32.82 0.06 -13.23
CA THR A 381 33.64 -1.07 -13.63
C THR A 381 32.91 -2.41 -13.55
N ASP A 382 32.02 -2.56 -12.56
CA ASP A 382 31.14 -3.72 -12.44
C ASP A 382 30.11 -3.72 -13.58
N ALA A 383 30.10 -4.79 -14.38
CA ALA A 383 29.26 -4.89 -15.57
C ALA A 383 27.77 -4.93 -15.23
N THR A 384 27.38 -5.51 -14.08
CA THR A 384 26.00 -5.62 -13.63
C THR A 384 25.45 -4.26 -13.22
N ALA A 385 26.18 -3.54 -12.37
CA ALA A 385 25.86 -2.18 -11.97
C ALA A 385 25.83 -1.23 -13.17
N ARG A 386 26.77 -1.39 -14.12
CA ARG A 386 26.80 -0.60 -15.36
C ARG A 386 25.58 -0.85 -16.24
N ALA A 387 25.18 -2.11 -16.44
CA ALA A 387 23.99 -2.45 -17.23
C ALA A 387 22.72 -1.82 -16.65
N ARG A 388 22.53 -1.93 -15.32
CA ARG A 388 21.40 -1.30 -14.61
C ARG A 388 21.39 0.22 -14.70
N ALA A 389 22.56 0.84 -14.58
CA ALA A 389 22.67 2.30 -14.70
C ALA A 389 22.29 2.77 -16.12
N LEU A 390 22.75 2.07 -17.15
CA LEU A 390 22.46 2.40 -18.55
C LEU A 390 20.99 2.13 -18.91
N GLU A 391 20.41 1.05 -18.40
CA GLU A 391 18.97 0.77 -18.53
C GLU A 391 18.13 1.90 -17.93
N ALA A 392 18.42 2.30 -16.68
CA ALA A 392 17.69 3.37 -16.00
C ALA A 392 17.80 4.71 -16.74
N LEU A 393 18.99 5.04 -17.27
CA LEU A 393 19.16 6.22 -18.11
C LEU A 393 18.35 6.10 -19.40
N ALA A 394 18.43 4.97 -20.11
CA ALA A 394 17.73 4.75 -21.38
C ALA A 394 16.21 4.93 -21.25
N PHE A 395 15.61 4.39 -20.18
CA PHE A 395 14.17 4.45 -19.94
C PHE A 395 13.62 5.88 -19.92
N HIS A 396 14.40 6.85 -19.45
CA HIS A 396 13.99 8.26 -19.35
C HIS A 396 14.41 9.14 -20.54
N LEU A 397 14.97 8.55 -21.61
CA LEU A 397 15.40 9.31 -22.79
C LEU A 397 14.35 9.44 -23.89
N PRO A 398 14.45 10.47 -24.75
CA PRO A 398 13.68 10.54 -25.98
C PRO A 398 13.91 9.28 -26.85
N PRO A 399 12.88 8.73 -27.52
CA PRO A 399 12.96 7.49 -28.30
C PRO A 399 14.09 7.46 -29.35
N GLU A 400 14.49 8.62 -29.88
CA GLU A 400 15.58 8.75 -30.86
C GLU A 400 16.96 8.38 -30.28
N GLN A 401 17.16 8.57 -28.97
CA GLN A 401 18.44 8.35 -28.29
C GLN A 401 18.47 7.04 -27.50
N GLN A 402 17.31 6.43 -27.27
CA GLN A 402 17.17 5.17 -26.53
C GLN A 402 17.97 4.00 -27.13
N PRO A 403 17.92 3.71 -28.45
CA PRO A 403 18.61 2.54 -29.02
C PRO A 403 20.11 2.55 -28.75
N ALA A 404 20.77 3.70 -28.85
CA ALA A 404 22.21 3.83 -28.64
C ALA A 404 22.63 3.58 -27.17
N VAL A 405 21.74 3.86 -26.21
CA VAL A 405 22.00 3.59 -24.78
C VAL A 405 21.65 2.15 -24.43
N TYR A 406 20.54 1.61 -24.96
CA TYR A 406 20.21 0.18 -24.82
C TYR A 406 21.28 -0.73 -25.42
N GLN A 407 21.90 -0.34 -26.54
CA GLN A 407 23.04 -1.08 -27.10
C GLN A 407 24.23 -1.11 -26.12
N GLN A 408 24.52 0.00 -25.44
CA GLN A 408 25.57 0.02 -24.42
C GLN A 408 25.20 -0.81 -23.18
N ALA A 409 23.92 -0.81 -22.78
CA ALA A 409 23.42 -1.64 -21.69
C ALA A 409 23.52 -3.13 -22.03
N LEU A 410 23.18 -3.53 -23.27
CA LEU A 410 23.34 -4.88 -23.77
C LEU A 410 24.80 -5.30 -23.85
N ALA A 411 25.70 -4.43 -24.32
CA ALA A 411 27.14 -4.68 -24.29
C ALA A 411 27.67 -4.86 -22.86
N ALA A 412 27.16 -4.09 -21.90
CA ALA A 412 27.47 -4.28 -20.49
C ALA A 412 26.94 -5.62 -19.96
N ALA A 413 25.69 -5.99 -20.29
CA ALA A 413 25.11 -7.28 -19.93
C ALA A 413 25.93 -8.45 -20.49
N ARG A 414 26.37 -8.37 -21.75
CA ARG A 414 27.25 -9.37 -22.39
C ARG A 414 28.58 -9.55 -21.66
N ALA A 415 29.13 -8.48 -21.09
CA ALA A 415 30.38 -8.49 -20.34
C ALA A 415 30.26 -9.05 -18.91
N ILE A 416 29.04 -9.34 -18.43
CA ILE A 416 28.83 -9.98 -17.12
C ILE A 416 29.34 -11.41 -17.17
N THR A 417 30.23 -11.75 -16.23
CA THR A 417 30.88 -13.06 -16.14
C THR A 417 29.98 -14.12 -15.49
N ASP A 418 29.22 -13.74 -14.46
CA ASP A 418 28.26 -14.63 -13.81
C ASP A 418 27.06 -14.89 -14.73
N ALA A 419 26.83 -16.16 -15.06
CA ALA A 419 25.79 -16.55 -16.01
C ALA A 419 24.38 -16.16 -15.55
N THR A 420 24.11 -16.22 -14.25
CA THR A 420 22.82 -15.88 -13.66
C THR A 420 22.57 -14.38 -13.69
N ALA A 421 23.56 -13.58 -13.29
CA ALA A 421 23.51 -12.13 -13.35
C ALA A 421 23.38 -11.63 -14.79
N ARG A 422 24.07 -12.27 -15.75
CA ARG A 422 23.94 -11.98 -17.18
C ARG A 422 22.53 -12.28 -17.70
N ALA A 423 21.99 -13.47 -17.40
CA ALA A 423 20.63 -13.83 -17.77
C ALA A 423 19.60 -12.84 -17.19
N ARG A 424 19.79 -12.40 -15.94
CA ARG A 424 18.93 -11.41 -15.30
C ARG A 424 19.03 -10.04 -15.97
N ALA A 425 20.23 -9.55 -16.27
CA ALA A 425 20.40 -8.27 -16.96
C ALA A 425 19.76 -8.28 -18.36
N LEU A 426 19.86 -9.39 -19.09
CA LEU A 426 19.18 -9.55 -20.38
C LEU A 426 17.65 -9.59 -20.24
N ALA A 427 17.14 -10.29 -19.21
CA ALA A 427 15.71 -10.35 -18.91
C ALA A 427 15.15 -8.96 -18.56
N ASP A 428 15.89 -8.17 -17.77
CA ASP A 428 15.50 -6.80 -17.38
C ASP A 428 15.48 -5.87 -18.61
N LEU A 429 16.40 -6.04 -19.57
CA LEU A 429 16.47 -5.26 -20.81
C LEU A 429 15.39 -5.64 -21.84
N ALA A 430 14.98 -6.91 -21.89
CA ALA A 430 14.14 -7.49 -22.95
C ALA A 430 12.90 -6.65 -23.34
N PRO A 431 12.12 -6.07 -22.41
CA PRO A 431 10.91 -5.32 -22.76
C PRO A 431 11.17 -4.03 -23.55
N TYR A 432 12.40 -3.52 -23.52
CA TYR A 432 12.74 -2.20 -24.05
C TYR A 432 13.64 -2.26 -25.29
N LEU A 433 14.07 -3.45 -25.70
CA LEU A 433 14.98 -3.59 -26.84
C LEU A 433 14.21 -3.51 -28.18
N PRO A 434 14.70 -2.72 -29.15
CA PRO A 434 14.20 -2.77 -30.53
C PRO A 434 14.58 -4.11 -31.20
N PRO A 435 13.93 -4.47 -32.32
CA PRO A 435 14.12 -5.77 -32.99
C PRO A 435 15.57 -6.15 -33.27
N ASP A 436 16.40 -5.20 -33.71
CA ASP A 436 17.81 -5.44 -34.01
C ASP A 436 18.62 -5.81 -32.75
N LEU A 437 18.32 -5.15 -31.62
CA LEU A 437 18.99 -5.44 -30.34
C LEU A 437 18.41 -6.67 -29.64
N LEU A 438 17.15 -7.04 -29.91
CA LEU A 438 16.56 -8.29 -29.44
C LEU A 438 17.26 -9.51 -30.08
N ALA A 439 17.62 -9.41 -31.37
CA ALA A 439 18.41 -10.45 -32.04
C ALA A 439 19.79 -10.62 -31.39
N GLU A 440 20.49 -9.51 -31.11
CA GLU A 440 21.77 -9.57 -30.39
C GLU A 440 21.60 -10.13 -28.96
N ALA A 441 20.54 -9.73 -28.24
CA ALA A 441 20.25 -10.27 -26.91
C ALA A 441 19.97 -11.78 -26.93
N LEU A 442 19.30 -12.27 -27.97
CA LEU A 442 19.08 -13.70 -28.20
C LEU A 442 20.41 -14.44 -28.40
N ASP A 443 21.33 -13.90 -29.19
CA ASP A 443 22.65 -14.50 -29.39
C ASP A 443 23.44 -14.59 -28.07
N VAL A 444 23.40 -13.52 -27.26
CA VAL A 444 24.04 -13.51 -25.93
C VAL A 444 23.39 -14.52 -24.99
N ALA A 445 22.06 -14.63 -25.01
CA ALA A 445 21.31 -15.61 -24.24
C ALA A 445 21.65 -17.06 -24.62
N GLN A 446 21.76 -17.36 -25.92
CA GLN A 446 22.14 -18.68 -26.42
C GLN A 446 23.58 -19.06 -26.02
N ALA A 447 24.49 -18.09 -25.97
CA ALA A 447 25.87 -18.28 -25.54
C ALA A 447 26.03 -18.49 -24.02
N ILE A 448 24.96 -18.42 -23.22
CA ILE A 448 25.03 -18.73 -21.79
C ILE A 448 25.29 -20.22 -21.58
N THR A 449 26.36 -20.53 -20.82
CA THR A 449 26.80 -21.91 -20.56
C THR A 449 25.96 -22.60 -19.49
N ASP A 450 25.56 -21.87 -18.44
CA ASP A 450 24.66 -22.41 -17.41
C ASP A 450 23.26 -22.65 -18.00
N ALA A 451 22.83 -23.91 -17.98
CA ALA A 451 21.58 -24.33 -18.60
C ALA A 451 20.35 -23.70 -17.93
N THR A 452 20.40 -23.46 -16.61
CA THR A 452 19.29 -22.85 -15.87
C THR A 452 19.11 -21.39 -16.24
N ALA A 453 20.20 -20.61 -16.20
CA ALA A 453 20.23 -19.22 -16.59
C ALA A 453 19.82 -19.05 -18.06
N ARG A 454 20.35 -19.89 -18.96
CA ARG A 454 19.99 -19.90 -20.38
C ARG A 454 18.49 -20.17 -20.61
N ALA A 455 17.94 -21.23 -20.01
CA ALA A 455 16.54 -21.56 -20.19
C ALA A 455 15.61 -20.44 -19.72
N LYS A 456 15.92 -19.83 -18.56
CA LYS A 456 15.14 -18.73 -17.99
C LYS A 456 15.17 -17.47 -18.87
N VAL A 457 16.35 -17.05 -19.35
CA VAL A 457 16.43 -15.84 -20.18
C VAL A 457 15.77 -16.04 -21.55
N LEU A 458 15.90 -17.22 -22.17
CA LEU A 458 15.25 -17.49 -23.46
C LEU A 458 13.72 -17.46 -23.32
N ALA A 459 13.18 -17.97 -22.21
CA ALA A 459 11.76 -17.91 -21.91
C ALA A 459 11.24 -16.46 -21.78
N VAL A 460 12.06 -15.56 -21.22
CA VAL A 460 11.72 -14.15 -21.03
C VAL A 460 11.91 -13.33 -22.31
N LEU A 461 12.89 -13.65 -23.16
CA LEU A 461 13.12 -12.95 -24.43
C LEU A 461 12.09 -13.30 -25.51
N ALA A 462 11.62 -14.55 -25.53
CA ALA A 462 10.73 -15.06 -26.58
C ALA A 462 9.44 -14.24 -26.82
N PRO A 463 8.69 -13.75 -25.80
CA PRO A 463 7.50 -12.92 -26.01
C PRO A 463 7.76 -11.60 -26.74
N HIS A 464 9.00 -11.09 -26.66
CA HIS A 464 9.38 -9.80 -27.25
C HIS A 464 9.89 -9.94 -28.69
N LEU A 465 10.19 -11.15 -29.15
CA LEU A 465 10.64 -11.43 -30.52
C LEU A 465 9.46 -11.47 -31.52
N PRO A 466 9.74 -11.32 -32.83
CA PRO A 466 8.72 -11.50 -33.87
C PRO A 466 8.02 -12.87 -33.74
N PRO A 467 6.69 -12.95 -33.98
CA PRO A 467 5.87 -14.15 -33.75
C PRO A 467 6.39 -15.41 -34.48
N GLU A 468 7.08 -15.22 -35.60
CA GLU A 468 7.69 -16.30 -36.39
C GLU A 468 8.88 -16.97 -35.67
N GLN A 469 9.59 -16.24 -34.80
CA GLN A 469 10.78 -16.72 -34.09
C GLN A 469 10.45 -17.28 -32.71
N GLN A 470 9.34 -16.88 -32.09
CA GLN A 470 8.98 -17.26 -30.72
C GLN A 470 8.95 -18.79 -30.52
N PRO A 471 8.29 -19.59 -31.39
CA PRO A 471 8.25 -21.04 -31.20
C PRO A 471 9.64 -21.67 -31.19
N ALA A 472 10.55 -21.21 -32.05
CA ALA A 472 11.92 -21.72 -32.11
C ALA A 472 12.69 -21.40 -30.82
N VAL A 473 12.56 -20.19 -30.28
CA VAL A 473 13.23 -19.78 -29.03
C VAL A 473 12.65 -20.50 -27.82
N TYR A 474 11.34 -20.70 -27.77
CA TYR A 474 10.72 -21.52 -26.72
C TYR A 474 11.17 -22.99 -26.77
N GLN A 475 11.38 -23.56 -27.97
CA GLN A 475 11.99 -24.88 -28.10
C GLN A 475 13.43 -24.90 -27.59
N GLN A 476 14.23 -23.86 -27.87
CA GLN A 476 15.58 -23.75 -27.31
C GLN A 476 15.57 -23.65 -25.77
N ALA A 477 14.62 -22.89 -25.21
CA ALA A 477 14.42 -22.78 -23.77
C ALA A 477 14.06 -24.14 -23.15
N LEU A 478 13.19 -24.91 -23.81
CA LEU A 478 12.82 -26.27 -23.41
C LEU A 478 14.02 -27.23 -23.46
N VAL A 479 14.80 -27.21 -24.54
CA VAL A 479 16.02 -28.03 -24.67
C VAL A 479 17.03 -27.69 -23.57
N ALA A 480 17.22 -26.40 -23.28
CA ALA A 480 18.08 -25.96 -22.19
C ALA A 480 17.54 -26.41 -20.82
N ALA A 481 16.22 -26.34 -20.59
CA ALA A 481 15.57 -26.80 -19.37
C ALA A 481 15.76 -28.31 -19.15
N CYS A 482 15.62 -29.12 -20.20
CA CYS A 482 15.86 -30.56 -20.15
C CYS A 482 17.32 -30.92 -19.82
N ALA A 483 18.28 -30.07 -20.20
CA ALA A 483 19.70 -30.25 -19.93
C ALA A 483 20.15 -29.82 -18.51
N ILE A 484 19.26 -29.20 -17.71
CA ILE A 484 19.58 -28.80 -16.34
C ILE A 484 19.88 -30.05 -15.50
N MET A 485 21.03 -30.11 -14.83
CA MET A 485 21.39 -31.27 -13.98
C MET A 485 20.62 -31.27 -12.65
N ASP A 486 20.52 -30.12 -11.99
CA ASP A 486 19.81 -29.96 -10.73
C ASP A 486 18.31 -30.23 -10.90
N ALA A 487 17.78 -31.23 -10.20
CA ALA A 487 16.39 -31.68 -10.35
C ALA A 487 15.39 -30.59 -9.94
N THR A 488 15.73 -29.78 -8.93
CA THR A 488 14.87 -28.71 -8.43
C THR A 488 14.75 -27.59 -9.45
N ALA A 489 15.88 -27.09 -9.97
CA ALA A 489 15.91 -26.08 -11.02
C ALA A 489 15.25 -26.59 -12.31
N ARG A 490 15.48 -27.86 -12.68
CA ARG A 490 14.84 -28.49 -13.84
C ARG A 490 13.31 -28.54 -13.70
N ALA A 491 12.80 -29.01 -12.57
CA ALA A 491 11.36 -29.05 -12.31
C ALA A 491 10.73 -27.65 -12.33
N SER A 492 11.39 -26.68 -11.69
CA SER A 492 10.91 -25.29 -11.64
C SER A 492 10.81 -24.67 -13.03
N VAL A 493 11.86 -24.77 -13.86
CA VAL A 493 11.87 -24.20 -15.21
C VAL A 493 10.85 -24.90 -16.12
N LEU A 494 10.79 -26.24 -16.09
CA LEU A 494 9.84 -27.00 -16.91
C LEU A 494 8.37 -26.78 -16.52
N THR A 495 8.09 -26.38 -15.27
CA THR A 495 6.74 -26.03 -14.83
C THR A 495 6.30 -24.65 -15.34
N ALA A 496 7.24 -23.70 -15.48
CA ALA A 496 6.96 -22.32 -15.87
C ALA A 496 6.93 -22.07 -17.39
N LEU A 497 7.60 -22.92 -18.19
CA LEU A 497 7.66 -22.79 -19.66
C LEU A 497 6.34 -23.04 -20.43
N PRO A 498 5.49 -24.02 -20.07
CA PRO A 498 4.37 -24.47 -20.91
C PRO A 498 3.32 -23.42 -21.28
N PRO A 499 2.98 -22.41 -20.45
CA PRO A 499 2.04 -21.34 -20.83
C PRO A 499 2.41 -20.61 -22.13
N HIS A 500 3.67 -20.73 -22.57
CA HIS A 500 4.19 -20.10 -23.76
C HIS A 500 4.44 -21.07 -24.94
N LEU A 501 4.15 -22.37 -24.76
CA LEU A 501 4.26 -23.39 -25.80
C LEU A 501 2.92 -23.63 -26.51
N LEU A 502 2.97 -24.27 -27.67
CA LEU A 502 1.78 -24.77 -28.36
C LEU A 502 0.99 -25.72 -27.42
N PRO A 503 -0.35 -25.62 -27.34
CA PRO A 503 -1.17 -26.44 -26.45
C PRO A 503 -0.92 -27.95 -26.55
N GLU A 504 -0.54 -28.43 -27.74
CA GLU A 504 -0.22 -29.83 -28.01
C GLU A 504 1.05 -30.31 -27.29
N GLN A 505 1.99 -29.41 -27.01
CA GLN A 505 3.27 -29.71 -26.38
C GLN A 505 3.22 -29.59 -24.84
N GLN A 506 2.28 -28.81 -24.32
CA GLN A 506 2.18 -28.52 -22.88
C GLN A 506 2.06 -29.80 -22.01
N PRO A 507 1.20 -30.79 -22.34
CA PRO A 507 1.07 -31.99 -21.53
C PRO A 507 2.39 -32.77 -21.43
N ALA A 508 3.13 -32.88 -22.54
CA ALA A 508 4.40 -33.59 -22.56
C ALA A 508 5.45 -32.93 -21.67
N VAL A 509 5.52 -31.59 -21.67
CA VAL A 509 6.45 -30.82 -20.83
C VAL A 509 6.07 -30.91 -19.35
N TYR A 510 4.78 -30.83 -19.01
CA TYR A 510 4.34 -31.06 -17.63
C TYR A 510 4.67 -32.48 -17.12
N GLN A 511 4.62 -33.50 -17.99
CA GLN A 511 5.09 -34.85 -17.62
C GLN A 511 6.60 -34.88 -17.36
N GLN A 512 7.41 -34.18 -18.15
CA GLN A 512 8.85 -34.05 -17.90
C GLN A 512 9.14 -33.30 -16.59
N ALA A 513 8.38 -32.24 -16.30
CA ALA A 513 8.44 -31.53 -15.03
C ALA A 513 8.09 -32.46 -13.85
N LEU A 514 7.10 -33.34 -14.01
CA LEU A 514 6.69 -34.31 -12.99
C LEU A 514 7.80 -35.33 -12.71
N VAL A 515 8.44 -35.85 -13.76
CA VAL A 515 9.59 -36.75 -13.62
C VAL A 515 10.75 -36.04 -12.90
N ALA A 516 11.03 -34.79 -13.25
CA ALA A 516 12.06 -33.99 -12.58
C ALA A 516 11.73 -33.74 -11.10
N ALA A 517 10.48 -33.36 -10.80
CA ALA A 517 10.01 -33.12 -9.43
C ALA A 517 10.14 -34.38 -8.56
N ARG A 518 9.80 -35.56 -9.10
CA ARG A 518 9.96 -36.85 -8.41
C ARG A 518 11.41 -37.20 -8.11
N ALA A 519 12.34 -36.77 -8.96
CA ALA A 519 13.78 -37.01 -8.80
C ALA A 519 14.44 -36.08 -7.77
N ILE A 520 13.73 -35.08 -7.22
CA ILE A 520 14.26 -34.19 -6.19
C ILE A 520 14.51 -34.99 -4.88
N THR A 521 15.71 -34.88 -4.34
CA THR A 521 16.13 -35.54 -3.10
C THR A 521 15.67 -34.79 -1.85
N ASP A 522 15.77 -33.46 -1.86
CA ASP A 522 15.29 -32.61 -0.77
C ASP A 522 13.77 -32.65 -0.66
N ALA A 523 13.26 -33.08 0.51
CA ALA A 523 11.84 -33.30 0.73
C ALA A 523 11.01 -32.00 0.62
N THR A 524 11.58 -30.87 1.06
CA THR A 524 10.92 -29.56 1.02
C THR A 524 10.78 -29.06 -0.41
N ALA A 525 11.87 -29.06 -1.18
CA ALA A 525 11.88 -28.68 -2.59
C ALA A 525 11.00 -29.61 -3.42
N ARG A 526 11.00 -30.92 -3.12
CA ARG A 526 10.12 -31.90 -3.79
C ARG A 526 8.64 -31.62 -3.54
N ALA A 527 8.26 -31.38 -2.28
CA ALA A 527 6.87 -31.08 -1.94
C ALA A 527 6.38 -29.83 -2.67
N LYS A 528 7.17 -28.75 -2.65
CA LYS A 528 6.86 -27.49 -3.36
C LYS A 528 6.77 -27.66 -4.87
N ALA A 529 7.69 -28.40 -5.48
CA ALA A 529 7.69 -28.63 -6.93
C ALA A 529 6.47 -29.44 -7.39
N LEU A 530 6.08 -30.49 -6.64
CA LEU A 530 4.91 -31.30 -6.95
C LEU A 530 3.60 -30.52 -6.75
N GLU A 531 3.52 -29.71 -5.70
CA GLU A 531 2.38 -28.84 -5.41
C GLU A 531 2.16 -27.81 -6.53
N ALA A 532 3.20 -27.04 -6.88
CA ALA A 532 3.13 -26.06 -7.96
C ALA A 532 2.76 -26.68 -9.32
N LEU A 533 3.29 -27.88 -9.62
CA LEU A 533 3.01 -28.57 -10.88
C LEU A 533 1.59 -29.15 -10.94
N ALA A 534 1.04 -29.61 -9.81
CA ALA A 534 -0.24 -30.30 -9.79
C ALA A 534 -1.39 -29.45 -10.33
N LEU A 535 -1.37 -28.13 -10.09
CA LEU A 535 -2.38 -27.19 -10.60
C LEU A 535 -2.46 -27.15 -12.12
N HIS A 536 -1.40 -27.55 -12.81
CA HIS A 536 -1.31 -27.55 -14.27
C HIS A 536 -1.60 -28.91 -14.91
N LEU A 537 -1.76 -29.97 -14.10
CA LEU A 537 -2.04 -31.31 -14.60
C LEU A 537 -3.55 -31.56 -14.76
N PRO A 538 -3.96 -32.49 -15.64
CA PRO A 538 -5.36 -32.89 -15.78
C PRO A 538 -5.96 -33.32 -14.43
N PRO A 539 -7.23 -33.00 -14.13
CA PRO A 539 -7.88 -33.31 -12.84
C PRO A 539 -7.76 -34.78 -12.40
N GLU A 540 -7.67 -35.70 -13.35
CA GLU A 540 -7.48 -37.14 -13.10
C GLU A 540 -6.12 -37.47 -12.45
N GLN A 541 -5.08 -36.67 -12.72
CA GLN A 541 -3.72 -36.90 -12.20
C GLN A 541 -3.44 -36.11 -10.91
N GLN A 542 -4.20 -35.04 -10.65
CA GLN A 542 -3.98 -34.14 -9.50
C GLN A 542 -4.01 -34.88 -8.15
N PRO A 543 -4.97 -35.79 -7.85
CA PRO A 543 -5.02 -36.48 -6.57
C PRO A 543 -3.75 -37.29 -6.29
N ALA A 544 -3.22 -37.98 -7.30
CA ALA A 544 -2.01 -38.78 -7.18
C ALA A 544 -0.76 -37.91 -6.94
N VAL A 545 -0.70 -36.71 -7.53
CA VAL A 545 0.42 -35.78 -7.33
C VAL A 545 0.34 -35.11 -5.95
N TYR A 546 -0.85 -34.71 -5.49
CA TYR A 546 -1.05 -34.21 -4.13
C TYR A 546 -0.66 -35.27 -3.08
N GLN A 547 -0.97 -36.55 -3.33
CA GLN A 547 -0.51 -37.64 -2.47
C GLN A 547 1.03 -37.70 -2.41
N GLN A 548 1.71 -37.60 -3.55
CA GLN A 548 3.18 -37.60 -3.60
C GLN A 548 3.78 -36.39 -2.88
N ALA A 549 3.18 -35.20 -3.06
CA ALA A 549 3.60 -33.98 -2.37
C ALA A 549 3.41 -34.10 -0.85
N LEU A 550 2.29 -34.68 -0.40
CA LEU A 550 2.00 -34.93 1.01
C LEU A 550 2.98 -35.95 1.61
N VAL A 551 3.32 -37.02 0.88
CA VAL A 551 4.34 -37.98 1.32
C VAL A 551 5.70 -37.28 1.48
N ALA A 552 6.09 -36.42 0.55
CA ALA A 552 7.31 -35.63 0.69
C ALA A 552 7.25 -34.69 1.91
N ALA A 553 6.14 -33.96 2.08
CA ALA A 553 5.95 -33.03 3.20
C ALA A 553 6.04 -33.73 4.56
N ARG A 554 5.50 -34.94 4.70
CA ARG A 554 5.58 -35.74 5.94
C ARG A 554 7.01 -36.10 6.37
N THR A 555 7.96 -36.10 5.43
CA THR A 555 9.38 -36.46 5.69
C THR A 555 10.27 -35.26 6.01
N ILE A 556 9.72 -34.05 6.03
CA ILE A 556 10.47 -32.83 6.33
C ILE A 556 10.78 -32.76 7.83
N MET A 557 12.07 -32.73 8.18
CA MET A 557 12.51 -32.69 9.58
C MET A 557 12.40 -31.29 10.20
N ILE A 558 12.67 -30.24 9.42
CA ILE A 558 12.62 -28.85 9.89
C ILE A 558 11.15 -28.44 10.06
N GLU A 559 10.74 -28.12 11.30
CA GLU A 559 9.35 -27.80 11.65
C GLU A 559 8.78 -26.65 10.81
N TYR A 560 9.54 -25.57 10.64
CA TYR A 560 9.12 -24.40 9.87
C TYR A 560 8.79 -24.76 8.39
N ASP A 561 9.68 -25.51 7.74
CA ASP A 561 9.49 -25.93 6.34
C ASP A 561 8.37 -26.95 6.19
N ARG A 562 8.22 -27.85 7.17
CA ARG A 562 7.13 -28.85 7.19
C ARG A 562 5.78 -28.16 7.34
N HIS A 563 5.65 -27.25 8.31
CA HIS A 563 4.44 -26.46 8.52
C HIS A 563 4.07 -25.70 7.24
N GLY A 564 5.03 -25.01 6.61
CA GLY A 564 4.81 -24.29 5.36
C GLY A 564 4.34 -25.19 4.21
N ALA A 565 4.96 -26.36 4.02
CA ALA A 565 4.56 -27.32 3.00
C ALA A 565 3.16 -27.91 3.26
N MET A 566 2.83 -28.19 4.52
CA MET A 566 1.50 -28.66 4.92
C MET A 566 0.43 -27.59 4.71
N GLY A 567 0.74 -26.34 5.05
CA GLY A 567 -0.15 -25.20 4.85
C GLY A 567 -0.44 -24.93 3.36
N ALA A 568 0.55 -25.10 2.48
CA ALA A 568 0.35 -24.99 1.03
C ALA A 568 -0.52 -26.13 0.47
N LEU A 569 -0.34 -27.36 0.97
CA LEU A 569 -1.10 -28.53 0.50
C LEU A 569 -2.52 -28.63 1.07
N ALA A 570 -2.77 -28.10 2.27
CA ALA A 570 -4.04 -28.30 2.96
C ALA A 570 -5.27 -27.80 2.17
N PRO A 571 -5.27 -26.61 1.52
CA PRO A 571 -6.38 -26.17 0.68
C PRO A 571 -6.62 -27.08 -0.53
N LEU A 572 -5.55 -27.64 -1.10
CA LEU A 572 -5.64 -28.53 -2.28
C LEU A 572 -6.20 -29.91 -1.89
N LEU A 573 -5.83 -30.40 -0.70
CA LEU A 573 -6.37 -31.64 -0.15
C LEU A 573 -7.83 -31.48 0.31
N ALA A 574 -8.18 -30.29 0.82
CA ALA A 574 -9.56 -29.93 1.18
C ALA A 574 -10.52 -30.05 -0.01
N THR A 575 -10.07 -29.70 -1.21
CA THR A 575 -10.88 -29.79 -2.45
C THR A 575 -10.78 -31.13 -3.14
N THR A 576 -10.04 -32.10 -2.60
CA THR A 576 -9.77 -33.41 -3.22
C THR A 576 -10.24 -34.57 -2.31
N PRO A 577 -11.54 -34.96 -2.35
CA PRO A 577 -12.07 -36.05 -1.52
C PRO A 577 -11.39 -37.41 -1.70
N ALA A 578 -10.85 -37.65 -2.90
CA ALA A 578 -10.13 -38.88 -3.21
C ALA A 578 -8.95 -39.13 -2.25
N ASN A 579 -8.39 -38.11 -1.59
CA ASN A 579 -7.23 -38.21 -0.71
C ASN A 579 -7.57 -38.23 0.79
N ASP A 580 -8.84 -38.17 1.19
CA ASP A 580 -9.23 -38.03 2.59
C ASP A 580 -8.77 -39.22 3.47
N TYR A 581 -8.68 -40.41 2.89
CA TYR A 581 -8.13 -41.62 3.56
C TYR A 581 -6.66 -41.46 4.01
N LEU A 582 -5.93 -40.48 3.45
CA LEU A 582 -4.54 -40.18 3.81
C LEU A 582 -4.44 -39.36 5.09
N PHE A 583 -5.52 -38.76 5.58
CA PHE A 583 -5.49 -37.87 6.75
C PHE A 583 -4.98 -38.60 7.99
N ALA A 584 -5.58 -39.74 8.32
CA ALA A 584 -5.20 -40.54 9.50
C ALA A 584 -3.72 -40.96 9.48
N PRO A 585 -3.18 -41.55 8.38
CA PRO A 585 -1.74 -41.78 8.24
C PRO A 585 -0.88 -40.52 8.37
N THR A 586 -1.29 -39.36 7.85
CA THR A 586 -0.54 -38.09 8.00
C THR A 586 -0.37 -37.74 9.47
N VAL A 587 -1.48 -37.74 10.22
CA VAL A 587 -1.48 -37.34 11.63
C VAL A 587 -0.59 -38.27 12.46
N ARG A 588 -0.60 -39.59 12.19
CA ARG A 588 0.30 -40.54 12.86
C ARG A 588 1.77 -40.22 12.61
N THR A 589 2.17 -39.91 11.38
CA THR A 589 3.56 -39.56 11.06
C THR A 589 3.96 -38.24 11.72
N LEU A 590 3.07 -37.24 11.74
CA LEU A 590 3.34 -35.95 12.38
C LEU A 590 3.50 -36.09 13.91
N ALA A 591 2.74 -36.97 14.55
CA ALA A 591 2.80 -37.22 15.99
C ALA A 591 4.19 -37.69 16.48
N GLN A 592 4.98 -38.30 15.60
CA GLN A 592 6.34 -38.78 15.89
C GLN A 592 7.35 -37.63 16.12
N HIS A 593 7.03 -36.40 15.69
CA HIS A 593 7.92 -35.23 15.81
C HIS A 593 7.77 -34.49 17.16
N GLY A 594 6.96 -35.02 18.08
CA GLY A 594 6.70 -34.42 19.39
C GLY A 594 5.54 -33.42 19.39
N ARG A 595 5.07 -33.10 20.60
CA ARG A 595 3.81 -32.37 20.82
C ARG A 595 3.77 -30.94 20.27
N PRO A 596 4.78 -30.08 20.47
CA PRO A 596 4.74 -28.71 19.95
C PRO A 596 4.70 -28.66 18.41
N ALA A 597 5.59 -29.43 17.77
CA ALA A 597 5.69 -29.55 16.33
C ALA A 597 4.39 -30.08 15.70
N MET A 598 3.79 -31.11 16.29
CA MET A 598 2.51 -31.64 15.80
C MET A 598 1.37 -30.61 15.89
N LEU A 599 1.28 -29.83 16.98
CA LEU A 599 0.24 -28.81 17.11
C LEU A 599 0.38 -27.72 16.03
N SER A 600 1.63 -27.33 15.74
CA SER A 600 1.95 -26.42 14.63
C SER A 600 1.53 -26.99 13.27
N ASP A 601 1.85 -28.25 13.00
CA ASP A 601 1.48 -28.91 11.74
C ASP A 601 -0.04 -29.10 11.60
N LEU A 602 -0.75 -29.45 12.68
CA LEU A 602 -2.21 -29.54 12.68
C LEU A 602 -2.86 -28.19 12.40
N ALA A 603 -2.30 -27.10 12.93
CA ALA A 603 -2.77 -25.76 12.63
C ALA A 603 -2.63 -25.46 11.12
N ALA A 604 -1.51 -25.85 10.49
CA ALA A 604 -1.32 -25.73 9.05
C ALA A 604 -2.36 -26.54 8.24
N LEU A 605 -2.76 -27.71 8.74
CA LEU A 605 -3.73 -28.60 8.09
C LEU A 605 -5.20 -28.18 8.31
N SER A 606 -5.48 -27.08 9.01
CA SER A 606 -6.84 -26.63 9.33
C SER A 606 -7.80 -26.62 8.13
N PRO A 607 -7.42 -26.13 6.93
CA PRO A 607 -8.32 -26.17 5.77
C PRO A 607 -8.78 -27.59 5.41
N TRP A 608 -7.87 -28.58 5.48
CA TRP A 608 -8.22 -29.98 5.19
C TRP A 608 -9.07 -30.58 6.30
N ILE A 609 -8.79 -30.24 7.57
CA ILE A 609 -9.58 -30.68 8.73
C ILE A 609 -11.02 -30.16 8.64
N ILE A 610 -11.19 -28.87 8.30
CA ILE A 610 -12.52 -28.26 8.14
C ILE A 610 -13.28 -28.94 7.01
N ALA A 611 -12.66 -29.08 5.84
CA ALA A 611 -13.32 -29.74 4.72
C ALA A 611 -13.62 -31.21 5.00
N LEU A 612 -12.76 -31.92 5.73
CA LEU A 612 -13.07 -33.26 6.24
C LEU A 612 -14.30 -33.22 7.16
N SER A 613 -14.38 -32.27 8.10
CA SER A 613 -15.51 -32.14 9.03
C SER A 613 -16.85 -31.84 8.33
N GLU A 614 -16.84 -31.05 7.27
CA GLU A 614 -18.01 -30.75 6.46
C GLU A 614 -18.45 -31.97 5.65
N ARG A 615 -17.50 -32.72 5.08
CA ARG A 615 -17.73 -33.97 4.34
C ARG A 615 -18.09 -35.16 5.26
N LEU A 616 -17.67 -35.10 6.52
CA LEU A 616 -17.95 -36.05 7.63
C LEU A 616 -19.42 -36.07 8.09
N SER A 617 -20.29 -35.27 7.47
CA SER A 617 -21.74 -35.46 7.56
C SER A 617 -22.25 -36.74 6.84
N GLN A 618 -21.34 -37.58 6.30
CA GLN A 618 -21.62 -38.90 5.71
C GLN A 618 -21.01 -40.06 6.54
N PRO A 619 -21.65 -41.26 6.60
CA PRO A 619 -21.62 -42.15 7.76
C PRO A 619 -20.41 -43.12 7.92
N THR A 620 -19.31 -42.99 7.16
CA THR A 620 -18.24 -44.02 7.14
C THR A 620 -16.82 -43.56 7.53
N LEU A 621 -16.59 -42.29 7.86
CA LEU A 621 -15.29 -41.77 8.32
C LEU A 621 -15.09 -41.48 9.84
N PRO A 622 -16.07 -41.58 10.77
CA PRO A 622 -15.84 -41.26 12.18
C PRO A 622 -14.80 -42.14 12.92
N SER A 623 -14.62 -43.39 12.50
CA SER A 623 -13.71 -44.33 13.18
C SER A 623 -12.24 -43.93 13.02
N ASP A 624 -11.85 -43.45 11.84
CA ASP A 624 -10.44 -43.20 11.50
C ASP A 624 -9.90 -41.94 12.17
N LEU A 625 -10.76 -40.92 12.35
CA LEU A 625 -10.41 -39.66 13.00
C LEU A 625 -10.34 -39.85 14.53
N ALA A 626 -11.29 -40.59 15.12
CA ALA A 626 -11.25 -40.99 16.53
C ALA A 626 -10.04 -41.90 16.84
N GLN A 627 -9.74 -42.85 15.96
CA GLN A 627 -8.58 -43.73 16.10
C GLN A 627 -7.25 -42.97 15.97
N SER A 628 -7.17 -41.98 15.07
CA SER A 628 -5.98 -41.12 14.94
C SER A 628 -5.73 -40.29 16.21
N ILE A 629 -6.78 -39.74 16.83
CA ILE A 629 -6.68 -39.00 18.10
C ILE A 629 -6.22 -39.93 19.24
N VAL A 630 -6.74 -41.16 19.31
CA VAL A 630 -6.35 -42.17 20.31
C VAL A 630 -4.90 -42.63 20.12
N GLU A 631 -4.43 -42.78 18.89
CA GLU A 631 -3.06 -43.19 18.57
C GLU A 631 -2.05 -42.07 18.85
N VAL A 632 -2.38 -40.82 18.52
CA VAL A 632 -1.59 -39.63 18.92
C VAL A 632 -1.42 -39.57 20.43
N ALA A 633 -2.50 -39.80 21.19
CA ALA A 633 -2.47 -39.83 22.65
C ALA A 633 -1.57 -40.94 23.23
N ARG A 634 -1.28 -42.00 22.46
CA ARG A 634 -0.35 -43.08 22.86
C ARG A 634 1.11 -42.74 22.58
N CYS A 635 1.41 -41.93 21.56
CA CYS A 635 2.78 -41.50 21.24
C CYS A 635 3.39 -40.56 22.29
N TRP A 636 2.57 -39.98 23.18
CA TRP A 636 2.98 -38.97 24.17
C TRP A 636 2.73 -39.39 25.63
N ARG A 637 2.64 -40.70 25.89
CA ARG A 637 2.91 -41.28 27.22
C ARG A 637 4.41 -41.45 27.39
#